data_AF-A0A3A9VJP4-F1
#
_entry.id   AF-A0A3A9VJP4-F1
#
_cell.length_a   1.000
_cell.length_b   1.000
_cell.length_c   1.000
_cell.angle_alpha   90.00
_cell.angle_beta   90.00
_cell.angle_gamma   90.00
#
_symmetry.space_group_name_H-M   'P 1'
#
loop_
_entity.id
_entity.type
_entity.pdbx_description
1 polymer ?
#
loop_
_entity_poly.entity_id
_entity_poly.type
_entity_poly.pdbx_seq_one_letter_code
_entity_poly.pdbx_strand_id
1 'polypeptide(L)'
;MKVILENIPINSLINTISKKVDYSDTYATTNHSDSLDKITNKVFADFPDWVKTLMKLRNVIAKKIELKTQKPSDYSTEFKIGGYIGFFKIYKIMTDEINLGADDKHLDFRVSIYNSHDPTYNIKVSTIVQYNKSFGKVYMVIVKPFHKLIMKQIVKRAYTTKQI
;
A
#
# COMPACT_ATOMS: atom_id res chain seq x y z
N MET A 1 -2.59 -15.75 -14.65
CA MET A 1 -3.09 -14.37 -14.47
C MET A 1 -1.92 -13.47 -14.10
N LYS A 2 -1.97 -12.15 -14.33
CA LYS A 2 -0.84 -11.26 -13.94
C LYS A 2 -0.83 -10.91 -12.44
N VAL A 3 -1.98 -11.02 -11.78
CA VAL A 3 -2.14 -10.76 -10.34
C VAL A 3 -3.09 -11.80 -9.76
N ILE A 4 -2.79 -12.29 -8.56
CA ILE A 4 -3.66 -13.16 -7.76
C ILE A 4 -3.89 -12.57 -6.36
N LEU A 5 -4.93 -13.05 -5.67
CA LEU A 5 -5.17 -12.78 -4.26
C LEU A 5 -4.67 -13.98 -3.47
N GLU A 6 -3.94 -13.74 -2.38
CA GLU A 6 -3.43 -14.80 -1.50
C GLU A 6 -3.46 -14.35 -0.04
N ASN A 7 -3.02 -15.25 0.86
CA ASN A 7 -2.87 -14.94 2.28
C ASN A 7 -1.60 -14.12 2.51
N ILE A 8 -1.57 -13.37 3.62
CA ILE A 8 -0.36 -12.63 4.02
C ILE A 8 0.79 -13.63 4.20
N PRO A 9 1.96 -13.42 3.57
CA PRO A 9 3.14 -14.25 3.78
C PRO A 9 3.55 -14.28 5.26
N ILE A 10 3.74 -15.48 5.80
CA ILE A 10 4.05 -15.71 7.23
C ILE A 10 5.33 -14.95 7.65
N ASN A 11 6.33 -14.93 6.76
CA ASN A 11 7.63 -14.32 7.03
C ASN A 11 7.67 -12.79 6.78
N SER A 12 6.55 -12.19 6.36
CA SER A 12 6.49 -10.74 6.16
C SER A 12 6.41 -10.01 7.49
N LEU A 13 7.19 -8.94 7.59
CA LEU A 13 7.20 -8.05 8.75
C LEU A 13 5.87 -7.38 8.98
N ILE A 14 4.99 -7.31 7.98
CA ILE A 14 3.66 -6.72 8.14
C ILE A 14 2.87 -7.38 9.29
N ASN A 15 3.13 -8.67 9.56
CA ASN A 15 2.56 -9.40 10.70
C ASN A 15 3.01 -8.87 12.07
N THR A 16 4.16 -8.19 12.13
CA THR A 16 4.75 -7.65 13.36
C THR A 16 4.52 -6.15 13.55
N ILE A 17 4.06 -5.44 12.51
CA ILE A 17 3.99 -3.97 12.52
C ILE A 17 2.81 -3.45 13.34
N SER A 18 1.67 -4.15 13.35
CA SER A 18 0.47 -3.67 14.01
C SER A 18 0.05 -4.57 15.16
N LYS A 19 -0.28 -3.95 16.30
CA LYS A 19 -0.83 -4.66 17.47
C LYS A 19 -2.23 -5.23 17.21
N LYS A 20 -2.94 -4.65 16.23
CA LYS A 20 -4.29 -5.02 15.84
C LYS A 20 -4.45 -4.89 14.32
N VAL A 21 -5.07 -5.90 13.71
CA VAL A 21 -5.39 -5.92 12.28
C VAL A 21 -6.89 -6.17 12.14
N ASP A 22 -7.63 -5.16 11.68
CA ASP A 22 -9.08 -5.22 11.48
C ASP A 22 -9.44 -5.58 10.02
N TYR A 23 -8.53 -5.32 9.09
CA TYR A 23 -8.63 -5.76 7.70
C TYR A 23 -7.25 -6.06 7.13
N SER A 24 -7.19 -7.06 6.25
CA SER A 24 -6.02 -7.32 5.44
C SER A 24 -6.37 -7.86 4.06
N ASP A 25 -5.46 -7.67 3.11
CA ASP A 25 -5.41 -8.41 1.85
C ASP A 25 -3.97 -8.50 1.32
N THR A 26 -3.72 -9.50 0.47
CA THR A 26 -2.43 -9.63 -0.23
C THR A 26 -2.66 -9.91 -1.70
N TYR A 27 -2.06 -9.07 -2.54
CA TYR A 27 -2.05 -9.25 -3.99
C TYR A 27 -0.65 -9.59 -4.46
N ALA A 28 -0.52 -10.67 -5.22
CA ALA A 28 0.77 -11.16 -5.68
C ALA A 28 0.93 -11.03 -7.20
N THR A 29 2.14 -10.69 -7.63
CA THR A 29 2.56 -10.55 -9.04
C THR A 29 3.99 -11.06 -9.23
N THR A 30 4.42 -11.25 -10.47
CA THR A 30 5.77 -11.73 -10.78
C THR A 30 6.65 -10.58 -11.26
N ASN A 31 7.81 -10.40 -10.65
CA ASN A 31 8.87 -9.51 -11.14
C ASN A 31 10.25 -10.01 -10.71
N HIS A 32 11.05 -10.43 -11.67
CA HIS A 32 12.42 -10.93 -11.46
C HIS A 32 13.50 -9.96 -11.93
N SER A 33 13.10 -8.84 -12.52
CA SER A 33 14.00 -7.96 -13.28
C SER A 33 14.29 -6.65 -12.56
N ASP A 34 13.31 -6.16 -11.80
CA ASP A 34 13.40 -4.87 -11.15
C ASP A 34 13.82 -5.03 -9.68
N SER A 35 14.57 -4.06 -9.18
CA SER A 35 14.83 -3.91 -7.75
C SER A 35 13.54 -3.55 -6.99
N LEU A 36 13.50 -3.85 -5.69
CA LEU A 36 12.30 -3.68 -4.87
C LEU A 36 11.87 -2.21 -4.75
N ASP A 37 12.80 -1.26 -4.80
CA ASP A 37 12.50 0.18 -4.85
C ASP A 37 11.78 0.58 -6.14
N LYS A 38 12.23 0.03 -7.29
CA LYS A 38 11.62 0.28 -8.60
C LYS A 38 10.25 -0.37 -8.70
N ILE A 39 10.10 -1.58 -8.16
CA ILE A 39 8.80 -2.26 -8.03
C ILE A 39 7.85 -1.41 -7.19
N THR A 40 8.32 -0.95 -6.03
CA THR A 40 7.52 -0.12 -5.12
C THR A 40 7.05 1.17 -5.79
N ASN A 41 7.92 1.84 -6.54
CA ASN A 41 7.55 3.01 -7.34
C ASN A 41 6.53 2.67 -8.44
N LYS A 42 6.71 1.57 -9.19
CA LYS A 42 5.74 1.14 -10.21
C LYS A 42 4.34 0.89 -9.64
N VAL A 43 4.25 0.41 -8.40
CA VAL A 43 2.97 0.15 -7.74
C VAL A 43 2.36 1.44 -7.18
N PHE A 44 3.14 2.29 -6.49
CA PHE A 44 2.57 3.36 -5.65
C PHE A 44 2.83 4.80 -6.12
N ALA A 45 3.73 5.04 -7.09
CA ALA A 45 4.07 6.41 -7.50
C ALA A 45 2.96 7.09 -8.31
N ASP A 46 2.20 6.34 -9.10
CA ASP A 46 1.10 6.88 -9.89
C ASP A 46 -0.19 6.10 -9.63
N PHE A 47 -1.26 6.80 -9.28
CA PHE A 47 -2.58 6.22 -9.09
C PHE A 47 -3.48 6.54 -10.28
N PRO A 48 -4.42 5.65 -10.66
CA PRO A 48 -5.41 5.97 -11.69
C PRO A 48 -6.15 7.28 -11.38
N ASP A 49 -6.53 8.06 -12.39
CA ASP A 49 -7.09 9.40 -12.17
C ASP A 49 -8.42 9.38 -11.41
N TRP A 50 -9.24 8.35 -11.61
CA TRP A 50 -10.46 8.15 -10.83
C TRP A 50 -10.17 7.99 -9.33
N VAL A 51 -9.04 7.36 -8.97
CA VAL A 51 -8.58 7.23 -7.57
C VAL A 51 -8.13 8.57 -7.04
N LYS A 52 -7.37 9.34 -7.82
CA LYS A 52 -6.98 10.72 -7.45
C LYS A 52 -8.22 11.57 -7.19
N THR A 53 -9.27 11.42 -8.00
CA THR A 53 -10.57 12.09 -7.81
C THR A 53 -11.29 11.63 -6.54
N LEU A 54 -11.34 10.32 -6.25
CA LEU A 54 -11.91 9.80 -5.00
C LEU A 54 -11.16 10.31 -3.77
N MET A 55 -9.83 10.39 -3.83
CA MET A 55 -9.02 10.96 -2.76
C MET A 55 -9.31 12.45 -2.55
N LYS A 56 -9.51 13.22 -3.63
CA LYS A 56 -9.96 14.62 -3.53
C LYS A 56 -11.35 14.72 -2.91
N LEU A 57 -12.31 13.90 -3.34
CA LEU A 57 -13.67 13.87 -2.78
C LEU A 57 -13.64 13.51 -1.28
N ARG A 58 -12.88 12.48 -0.91
CA ARG A 58 -12.60 12.12 0.48
C ARG A 58 -12.08 13.33 1.25
N ASN A 59 -11.07 14.02 0.73
CA ASN A 59 -10.48 15.19 1.38
C ASN A 59 -11.47 16.36 1.54
N VAL A 60 -12.42 16.53 0.61
CA VAL A 60 -13.48 17.55 0.74
C VAL A 60 -14.47 17.18 1.85
N ILE A 61 -14.92 15.94 1.91
CA ILE A 61 -15.80 15.45 3.00
C ILE A 61 -15.06 15.53 4.35
N ALA A 62 -13.79 15.16 4.34
CA ALA A 62 -12.86 15.18 5.45
C ALA A 62 -12.49 16.57 5.98
N LYS A 63 -12.58 17.63 5.17
CA LYS A 63 -12.35 19.01 5.64
C LYS A 63 -13.36 19.41 6.73
N LYS A 64 -14.54 18.81 6.76
CA LYS A 64 -15.50 18.95 7.87
C LYS A 64 -15.12 18.11 9.11
N ILE A 65 -14.13 17.22 9.00
CA ILE A 65 -13.73 16.22 10.01
C ILE A 65 -12.26 16.42 10.45
N GLU A 66 -11.62 17.56 10.13
CA GLU A 66 -10.21 17.84 10.47
C GLU A 66 -9.23 16.73 10.05
N LEU A 67 -9.32 16.18 8.84
CA LEU A 67 -8.25 15.29 8.35
C LEU A 67 -7.08 16.14 7.83
N LYS A 68 -5.85 15.65 8.02
CA LYS A 68 -4.63 16.32 7.54
C LYS A 68 -4.61 16.29 6.01
N THR A 69 -5.01 17.38 5.36
CA THR A 69 -5.03 17.50 3.89
C THR A 69 -3.74 18.09 3.31
N GLN A 70 -2.81 18.54 4.16
CA GLN A 70 -1.54 19.14 3.73
C GLN A 70 -0.41 18.12 3.78
N LYS A 71 0.58 18.29 2.90
CA LYS A 71 1.81 17.50 2.96
C LYS A 71 2.49 17.77 4.32
N PRO A 72 2.99 16.74 5.00
CA PRO A 72 3.78 16.90 6.21
C PRO A 72 4.97 17.84 5.98
N SER A 73 5.43 18.52 7.04
CA SER A 73 6.63 19.38 6.97
C SER A 73 7.91 18.61 6.63
N ASP A 74 7.94 17.29 6.91
CA ASP A 74 9.03 16.38 6.59
C ASP A 74 8.88 15.71 5.20
N TYR A 75 7.98 16.19 4.34
CA TYR A 75 7.73 15.56 3.04
C TYR A 75 8.94 15.64 2.11
N SER A 76 9.53 14.48 1.83
CA SER A 76 10.59 14.28 0.84
C SER A 76 10.22 13.14 -0.11
N THR A 77 10.53 13.29 -1.39
CA THR A 77 10.32 12.25 -2.42
C THR A 77 11.52 11.32 -2.58
N GLU A 78 12.56 11.50 -1.75
CA GLU A 78 13.70 10.59 -1.71
C GLU A 78 13.27 9.19 -1.24
N PHE A 79 13.77 8.16 -1.92
CA PHE A 79 13.54 6.77 -1.55
C PHE A 79 14.42 6.38 -0.34
N LYS A 80 14.01 6.80 0.86
CA LYS A 80 14.69 6.49 2.12
C LYS A 80 13.68 6.34 3.25
N ILE A 81 14.11 5.77 4.38
CA ILE A 81 13.29 5.76 5.60
C ILE A 81 12.91 7.21 5.97
N GLY A 82 11.63 7.45 6.15
CA GLY A 82 11.05 8.78 6.37
C GLY A 82 10.65 9.54 5.11
N GLY A 83 11.14 9.12 3.94
CA GLY A 83 10.70 9.62 2.63
C GLY A 83 9.30 9.13 2.25
N TYR A 84 8.79 9.60 1.11
CA TYR A 84 7.41 9.38 0.69
C TYR A 84 7.30 8.93 -0.77
N ILE A 85 6.37 8.01 -1.02
CA ILE A 85 5.93 7.60 -2.35
C ILE A 85 4.45 7.93 -2.47
N GLY A 86 4.14 8.92 -3.31
CA GLY A 86 2.81 9.50 -3.35
C GLY A 86 2.45 10.12 -1.98
N PHE A 87 1.50 9.50 -1.29
CA PHE A 87 1.05 9.89 0.06
C PHE A 87 1.52 8.95 1.16
N PHE A 88 2.23 7.87 0.83
CA PHE A 88 2.70 6.90 1.82
C PHE A 88 4.10 7.22 2.29
N LYS A 89 4.30 7.26 3.61
CA LYS A 89 5.62 7.36 4.23
C LYS A 89 6.30 6.00 4.20
N ILE A 90 7.59 5.97 3.91
CA ILE A 90 8.43 4.78 4.00
C ILE A 90 8.87 4.62 5.46
N TYR A 91 8.45 3.53 6.10
CA TYR A 91 8.78 3.24 7.49
C TYR A 91 9.99 2.30 7.62
N LYS A 92 10.18 1.38 6.67
CA LYS A 92 11.27 0.42 6.71
C LYS A 92 11.69 0.02 5.29
N ILE A 93 12.99 -0.13 5.10
CA ILE A 93 13.59 -0.68 3.88
C ILE A 93 14.49 -1.83 4.32
N MET A 94 14.26 -3.01 3.77
CA MET A 94 15.08 -4.20 3.91
C MET A 94 15.33 -4.80 2.54
N THR A 95 16.26 -5.76 2.46
CA THR A 95 16.64 -6.44 1.21
C THR A 95 15.42 -6.97 0.46
N ASP A 96 14.53 -7.65 1.16
CA ASP A 96 13.39 -8.35 0.57
C ASP A 96 12.04 -7.72 0.91
N GLU A 97 12.03 -6.64 1.70
CA GLU A 97 10.77 -6.05 2.18
C GLU A 97 10.84 -4.54 2.35
N ILE A 98 9.85 -3.83 1.81
CA ILE A 98 9.67 -2.40 2.02
C ILE A 98 8.30 -2.14 2.62
N ASN A 99 8.28 -1.39 3.73
CA ASN A 99 7.07 -1.04 4.44
C ASN A 99 6.73 0.44 4.25
N LEU A 100 5.52 0.68 3.79
CA LEU A 100 4.92 1.97 3.54
C LEU A 100 3.69 2.14 4.43
N GLY A 101 3.23 3.38 4.63
CA GLY A 101 1.95 3.58 5.29
C GLY A 101 1.51 5.02 5.43
N ALA A 102 0.36 5.18 6.06
CA ALA A 102 -0.16 6.46 6.51
C ALA A 102 -0.96 6.25 7.80
N ASP A 103 -0.86 7.22 8.71
CA ASP A 103 -1.64 7.27 9.94
C ASP A 103 -2.71 8.35 9.81
N ASP A 104 -3.96 8.02 10.10
CA ASP A 104 -5.10 8.92 9.95
C ASP A 104 -6.13 8.72 11.07
N LYS A 105 -6.95 9.73 11.33
CA LYS A 105 -7.89 9.75 12.47
C LYS A 105 -8.89 8.58 12.48
N HIS A 106 -9.17 8.00 11.32
CA HIS A 106 -10.17 6.94 11.14
C HIS A 106 -9.55 5.57 10.87
N LEU A 107 -8.34 5.52 10.30
CA LEU A 107 -7.66 4.27 9.98
C LEU A 107 -6.14 4.50 10.01
N ASP A 108 -5.42 3.53 10.57
CA ASP A 108 -3.98 3.41 10.34
C ASP A 108 -3.77 2.36 9.25
N PHE A 109 -2.99 2.72 8.24
CA PHE A 109 -2.77 1.91 7.06
C PHE A 109 -1.29 1.57 6.92
N ARG A 110 -0.99 0.30 6.69
CA ARG A 110 0.36 -0.17 6.35
C ARG A 110 0.29 -1.06 5.13
N VAL A 111 1.30 -0.94 4.28
CA VAL A 111 1.52 -1.82 3.15
C VAL A 111 2.94 -2.32 3.16
N SER A 112 3.10 -3.60 2.87
CA SER A 112 4.37 -4.25 2.63
C SER A 112 4.47 -4.66 1.16
N ILE A 113 5.63 -4.44 0.56
CA ILE A 113 6.05 -5.06 -0.68
C ILE A 113 7.15 -6.03 -0.30
N TYR A 114 6.83 -7.32 -0.39
CA TYR A 114 7.73 -8.40 -0.02
C TYR A 114 8.10 -9.23 -1.25
N ASN A 115 9.38 -9.50 -1.45
CA ASN A 115 9.86 -10.45 -2.46
C ASN A 115 10.14 -11.80 -1.78
N SER A 116 9.29 -12.79 -2.04
CA SER A 116 9.48 -14.15 -1.54
C SER A 116 10.50 -14.98 -2.33
N HIS A 117 11.01 -14.45 -3.45
CA HIS A 117 11.90 -15.15 -4.38
C HIS A 117 11.31 -16.43 -4.99
N ASP A 118 9.99 -16.60 -4.93
CA ASP A 118 9.28 -17.72 -5.57
C ASP A 118 9.42 -17.64 -7.11
N PRO A 119 9.37 -18.74 -7.87
CA PRO A 119 9.48 -18.67 -9.34
C PRO A 119 8.38 -17.84 -10.02
N THR A 120 7.20 -17.79 -9.40
CA THR A 120 6.05 -17.01 -9.86
C THR A 120 5.37 -16.36 -8.67
N TYR A 121 4.74 -15.20 -8.89
CA TYR A 121 4.04 -14.45 -7.85
C TYR A 121 4.94 -14.07 -6.66
N ASN A 122 6.24 -13.86 -6.92
CA ASN A 122 7.24 -13.56 -5.89
C ASN A 122 7.03 -12.22 -5.21
N ILE A 123 6.40 -11.25 -5.88
CA ILE A 123 6.14 -9.93 -5.31
C ILE A 123 4.77 -9.94 -4.67
N LYS A 124 4.75 -9.83 -3.34
CA LYS A 124 3.57 -9.88 -2.49
C LYS A 124 3.32 -8.48 -1.93
N VAL A 125 2.21 -7.87 -2.33
CA VAL A 125 1.78 -6.56 -1.83
C VAL A 125 0.69 -6.79 -0.81
N SER A 126 1.06 -6.71 0.47
CA SER A 126 0.15 -6.93 1.59
C SER A 126 -0.30 -5.62 2.18
N THR A 127 -1.60 -5.46 2.40
CA THR A 127 -2.20 -4.34 3.09
C THR A 127 -2.70 -4.80 4.45
N ILE A 128 -2.43 -4.03 5.50
CA ILE A 128 -3.12 -4.15 6.78
C ILE A 128 -3.72 -2.81 7.18
N VAL A 129 -4.88 -2.88 7.83
CA VAL A 129 -5.60 -1.70 8.30
C VAL A 129 -6.04 -1.93 9.75
N GLN A 130 -5.77 -0.95 10.58
CA GLN A 130 -6.30 -0.86 11.94
C GLN A 130 -7.40 0.21 11.99
N TYR A 131 -8.54 -0.11 12.60
CA TYR A 131 -9.65 0.82 12.72
C TYR A 131 -9.49 1.72 13.94
N ASN A 132 -9.61 3.02 13.71
CA ASN A 132 -9.69 4.01 14.79
C ASN A 132 -11.16 4.30 15.09
N LYS A 133 -11.62 3.86 16.27
CA LYS A 133 -13.01 3.97 16.74
C LYS A 133 -14.04 3.29 15.80
N SER A 134 -15.33 3.45 16.09
CA SER A 134 -16.43 2.87 15.28
C SER A 134 -16.51 3.46 13.87
N PHE A 135 -16.11 4.72 13.69
CA PHE A 135 -16.13 5.41 12.39
C PHE A 135 -15.20 4.74 11.36
N GLY A 136 -14.02 4.26 11.79
CA GLY A 136 -13.09 3.54 10.91
C GLY A 136 -13.73 2.31 10.25
N LYS A 137 -14.55 1.56 11.00
CA LYS A 137 -15.26 0.39 10.47
C LYS A 137 -16.23 0.75 9.34
N VAL A 138 -17.05 1.79 9.55
CA VAL A 138 -18.02 2.26 8.55
C VAL A 138 -17.30 2.78 7.31
N TYR A 139 -16.26 3.57 7.50
CA TYR A 139 -15.44 4.08 6.40
C TYR A 139 -14.82 2.94 5.59
N MET A 140 -14.29 1.91 6.25
CA MET A 140 -13.68 0.78 5.57
C MET A 140 -14.69 -0.03 4.75
N VAL A 141 -15.94 -0.19 5.22
CA VAL A 141 -17.00 -0.85 4.42
C VAL A 141 -17.21 -0.15 3.08
N ILE A 142 -17.20 1.19 3.07
CA ILE A 142 -17.39 2.00 1.87
C ILE A 142 -16.17 1.91 0.94
N VAL A 143 -14.96 1.99 1.50
CA VAL A 143 -13.72 2.07 0.69
C VAL A 143 -13.22 0.70 0.22
N LYS A 144 -13.47 -0.38 0.97
CA LYS A 144 -13.04 -1.75 0.66
C LYS A 144 -13.30 -2.22 -0.79
N PRO A 145 -14.49 -2.04 -1.40
CA PRO A 145 -14.69 -2.45 -2.79
C PRO A 145 -13.76 -1.70 -3.76
N PHE A 146 -13.59 -0.39 -3.57
CA PHE A 146 -12.66 0.42 -4.37
C PHE A 146 -11.22 -0.01 -4.14
N HIS A 147 -10.81 -0.21 -2.88
CA HIS A 147 -9.47 -0.70 -2.52
C HIS A 147 -9.12 -1.97 -3.30
N LYS A 148 -10.03 -2.97 -3.32
CA LYS A 148 -9.79 -4.21 -4.07
C LYS A 148 -9.58 -3.99 -5.57
N LEU A 149 -10.32 -3.07 -6.18
CA LEU A 149 -10.16 -2.74 -7.60
C LEU A 149 -8.83 -2.02 -7.85
N ILE A 150 -8.49 -1.05 -7.00
CA ILE A 150 -7.25 -0.27 -7.07
C ILE A 150 -6.05 -1.20 -6.95
N MET A 151 -6.02 -2.05 -5.91
CA MET A 151 -4.88 -2.92 -5.65
C MET A 151 -4.60 -3.87 -6.80
N LYS A 152 -5.64 -4.50 -7.37
CA LYS A 152 -5.50 -5.33 -8.58
C LYS A 152 -4.89 -4.56 -9.74
N GLN A 153 -5.30 -3.31 -9.94
CA GLN A 153 -4.82 -2.49 -11.05
C GLN A 153 -3.37 -2.06 -10.86
N ILE A 154 -3.01 -1.55 -9.67
CA ILE A 154 -1.68 -1.00 -9.42
C ILE A 154 -0.61 -2.10 -9.27
N VAL A 155 -0.94 -3.24 -8.64
CA VAL A 155 -0.01 -4.38 -8.52
C VAL A 155 0.29 -5.01 -9.88
N LYS A 156 -0.69 -5.01 -10.80
CA LYS A 156 -0.50 -5.50 -12.18
C LYS A 156 0.60 -4.75 -12.93
N ARG A 157 0.86 -3.49 -12.60
CA ARG A 157 1.89 -2.66 -13.27
C ARG A 157 3.31 -3.11 -12.96
N ALA A 158 3.50 -3.77 -11.83
CA ALA A 158 4.79 -4.34 -11.46
C ALA A 158 5.07 -5.69 -12.16
N TYR A 159 4.10 -6.28 -12.88
CA TYR A 159 4.30 -7.55 -13.56
C TYR A 159 5.37 -7.45 -14.66
N THR A 160 6.48 -8.18 -14.50
CA THR A 160 7.57 -8.29 -15.49
C THR A 160 8.17 -9.70 -15.46
N THR A 161 8.24 -10.37 -16.61
CA THR A 161 8.82 -11.72 -16.73
C THR A 161 10.07 -11.78 -17.60
N LYS A 162 10.58 -10.63 -18.08
CA LYS A 162 11.80 -10.59 -18.88
C LYS A 162 13.04 -10.72 -17.99
N GLN A 163 13.69 -11.87 -17.99
CA GLN A 163 15.14 -11.89 -17.79
C GLN A 163 15.75 -11.19 -19.01
N ILE A 164 16.48 -10.09 -18.79
CA ILE A 164 17.41 -9.57 -19.80
C ILE A 164 18.69 -10.39 -19.65
#